data_AF-A0A540WHD4-F1
#
_entry.id   AF-A0A540WHD4-F1
#
_cell.length_a   1.000
_cell.length_b   1.000
_cell.length_c   1.000
_cell.angle_alpha   90.00
_cell.angle_beta   90.00
_cell.angle_gamma   90.00
#
_symmetry.space_group_name_H-M   'P 1'
#
loop_
_entity.id
_entity.type
_entity.pdbx_description
1 polymer ?
#
loop_
_entity_poly.entity_id
_entity_poly.type
_entity_poly.pdbx_seq_one_letter_code
_entity_poly.pdbx_strand_id
1 'polypeptide(L)'
;GDPRLADAYAPIPLEGQDVGSLILRSFTERDELDRALFPLLESMARPRIASEEPPKVEQGLYYLRRAEKLAGVTEEQRLTLQKLMTEVAYFQARQKLEDARRLVGDALVQLKLAAESQSRHARSANQMLSTVSPPARELEEALRRAVHTLSGPQETPPAPPVQS
;
A
#
# COMPACT_ATOMS: atom_id res chain seq x y z
N GLY A 1 -10.09 -3.62 30.24
CA GLY A 1 -10.67 -4.10 28.97
C GLY A 1 -9.53 -4.55 28.07
N ASP A 2 -9.76 -5.54 27.20
CA ASP A 2 -8.76 -6.02 26.25
C ASP A 2 -8.37 -4.89 25.27
N PRO A 3 -7.09 -4.45 25.24
CA PRO A 3 -6.63 -3.35 24.39
C PRO A 3 -6.90 -3.58 22.89
N ARG A 4 -6.91 -4.84 22.45
CA ARG A 4 -7.17 -5.18 21.04
C ARG A 4 -8.61 -4.87 20.63
N LEU A 5 -9.54 -4.94 21.57
CA LEU A 5 -10.95 -4.61 21.36
C LEU A 5 -11.18 -3.11 21.28
N ALA A 6 -10.46 -2.33 22.09
CA ALA A 6 -10.58 -0.89 22.09
C ALA A 6 -10.26 -0.30 20.71
N ASP A 7 -9.23 -0.81 20.05
CA ASP A 7 -8.87 -0.35 18.71
C ASP A 7 -9.84 -0.83 17.62
N ALA A 8 -10.39 -2.04 17.74
CA ALA A 8 -11.31 -2.58 16.75
C ALA A 8 -12.58 -1.72 16.66
N TYR A 9 -13.14 -1.36 17.82
CA TYR A 9 -14.41 -0.64 17.96
C TYR A 9 -14.26 0.85 18.30
N ALA A 10 -13.07 1.43 18.11
CA ALA A 10 -12.88 2.86 18.21
C ALA A 10 -13.86 3.63 17.29
N PRO A 11 -14.09 4.93 17.48
CA PRO A 11 -14.88 5.71 16.51
C PRO A 11 -14.32 5.55 15.08
N ILE A 12 -15.20 5.29 14.11
CA ILE A 12 -14.84 5.24 12.68
C ILE A 12 -15.16 6.61 12.08
N PRO A 13 -14.19 7.35 11.53
CA PRO A 13 -14.48 8.59 10.82
C PRO A 13 -15.17 8.22 9.49
N LEU A 14 -16.48 8.46 9.39
CA LEU A 14 -17.29 7.93 8.28
C LEU A 14 -17.03 8.62 6.93
N GLU A 15 -16.39 9.79 6.91
CA GLU A 15 -15.99 10.51 5.69
C GLU A 15 -17.13 10.61 4.64
N GLY A 16 -18.37 10.82 5.09
CA GLY A 16 -19.55 10.94 4.22
C GLY A 16 -20.19 9.62 3.78
N GLN A 17 -19.77 8.47 4.32
CA GLN A 17 -20.42 7.18 4.09
C GLN A 17 -21.81 7.12 4.74
N ASP A 18 -22.77 6.55 4.01
CA ASP A 18 -24.09 6.24 4.55
C ASP A 18 -24.02 4.98 5.41
N VAL A 19 -24.32 5.15 6.70
CA VAL A 19 -24.38 4.07 7.70
C VAL A 19 -25.80 3.88 8.25
N GLY A 20 -26.81 4.46 7.61
CA GLY A 20 -28.20 4.43 8.10
C GLY A 20 -28.69 3.01 8.37
N SER A 21 -28.30 2.05 7.52
CA SER A 21 -28.64 0.63 7.68
C SER A 21 -27.97 -0.04 8.90
N LEU A 22 -26.83 0.47 9.37
CA LEU A 22 -26.13 -0.05 10.55
C LEU A 22 -26.67 0.57 11.84
N ILE A 23 -27.02 1.86 11.82
CA ILE A 23 -27.56 2.58 12.98
C ILE A 23 -28.95 2.06 13.38
N LEU A 24 -29.74 1.61 12.42
CA LEU A 24 -31.09 1.08 12.65
C LEU A 24 -31.10 -0.36 13.17
N ARG A 25 -29.94 -1.02 13.28
CA ARG A 25 -29.81 -2.42 13.71
C ARG A 25 -29.27 -2.49 15.12
N SER A 26 -29.88 -3.37 15.92
CA SER A 26 -29.32 -3.80 17.19
C SER A 26 -28.64 -5.15 16.99
N PHE A 27 -27.42 -5.29 17.50
CA PHE A 27 -26.64 -6.53 17.43
C PHE A 27 -26.64 -7.15 18.81
N THR A 28 -27.08 -8.39 18.93
CA THR A 28 -27.07 -9.12 20.22
C THR A 28 -25.76 -9.84 20.43
N GLU A 29 -25.12 -10.26 19.34
CA GLU A 29 -23.85 -10.97 19.35
C GLU A 29 -22.74 -10.13 18.73
N ARG A 30 -21.55 -10.24 19.31
CA ARG A 30 -20.36 -9.53 18.83
C ARG A 30 -19.99 -9.95 17.41
N ASP A 31 -20.14 -11.23 17.08
CA ASP A 31 -19.85 -11.73 15.75
C ASP A 31 -20.81 -11.16 14.70
N GLU A 32 -22.05 -10.90 15.07
CA GLU A 32 -23.04 -10.28 14.19
C GLU A 32 -22.64 -8.83 13.86
N LEU A 33 -22.19 -8.09 14.87
CA LEU A 33 -21.64 -6.74 14.70
C LEU A 33 -20.39 -6.76 13.81
N ASP A 34 -19.46 -7.67 14.04
CA ASP A 34 -18.23 -7.80 13.24
C ASP A 34 -18.54 -8.04 11.76
N ARG A 35 -19.46 -8.96 11.47
CA ARG A 35 -19.90 -9.25 10.10
C ARG A 35 -20.58 -8.07 9.43
N ALA A 36 -21.29 -7.24 10.19
CA ALA A 36 -21.98 -6.06 9.68
C ALA A 36 -21.02 -4.86 9.51
N LEU A 37 -20.00 -4.73 10.35
CA LEU A 37 -18.98 -3.68 10.25
C LEU A 37 -18.02 -3.92 9.09
N PHE A 38 -17.74 -5.18 8.74
CA PHE A 38 -16.77 -5.51 7.71
C PHE A 38 -17.09 -4.85 6.34
N PRO A 39 -18.30 -4.97 5.77
CA PRO A 39 -18.64 -4.32 4.49
C PRO A 39 -18.47 -2.79 4.51
N LEU A 40 -18.70 -2.14 5.65
CA LEU A 40 -18.47 -0.70 5.80
C LEU A 40 -16.97 -0.39 5.68
N LEU A 41 -16.13 -1.07 6.48
CA LEU A 41 -14.68 -0.86 6.44
C LEU A 41 -14.09 -1.18 5.05
N GLU A 42 -14.61 -2.22 4.41
CA GLU A 42 -14.27 -2.60 3.04
C GLU A 42 -14.63 -1.50 2.04
N SER A 43 -15.86 -0.97 2.09
CA SER A 43 -16.33 0.10 1.19
C SER A 43 -15.51 1.38 1.32
N MET A 44 -14.95 1.64 2.51
CA MET A 44 -14.05 2.75 2.76
C MET A 44 -12.63 2.46 2.25
N ALA A 45 -12.15 1.24 2.42
CA ALA A 45 -10.80 0.86 2.00
C ALA A 45 -10.65 0.80 0.47
N ARG A 46 -11.60 0.17 -0.23
CA ARG A 46 -11.51 -0.12 -1.68
C ARG A 46 -11.18 1.11 -2.55
N PRO A 47 -11.93 2.22 -2.53
CA PRO A 47 -11.67 3.36 -3.41
C PRO A 47 -10.33 4.04 -3.11
N ARG A 48 -9.86 3.96 -1.86
CA ARG A 48 -8.57 4.50 -1.43
C ARG A 48 -7.41 3.67 -1.95
N ILE A 49 -7.53 2.34 -1.88
CA ILE A 49 -6.53 1.41 -2.42
C ILE A 49 -6.49 1.53 -3.96
N ALA A 50 -7.64 1.57 -4.61
CA ALA A 50 -7.76 1.68 -6.06
C ALA A 50 -7.24 3.01 -6.64
N SER A 51 -7.08 4.05 -5.82
CA SER A 51 -6.50 5.31 -6.26
C SER A 51 -5.00 5.23 -6.55
N GLU A 52 -4.32 4.23 -6.01
CA GLU A 52 -2.85 4.04 -6.08
C GLU A 52 -2.01 5.23 -5.56
N GLU A 53 -2.65 6.26 -5.01
CA GLU A 53 -1.98 7.41 -4.41
C GLU A 53 -1.49 7.05 -3.01
N PRO A 54 -0.19 7.17 -2.70
CA PRO A 54 0.37 6.76 -1.40
C PRO A 54 -0.43 7.23 -0.17
N PRO A 55 -0.79 8.52 -0.03
CA PRO A 55 -1.54 8.96 1.16
C PRO A 55 -2.94 8.35 1.24
N LYS A 56 -3.59 8.07 0.11
CA LYS A 56 -4.90 7.41 0.09
C LYS A 56 -4.76 5.93 0.39
N VAL A 57 -3.76 5.24 -0.16
CA VAL A 57 -3.49 3.83 0.13
C VAL A 57 -3.24 3.61 1.63
N GLU A 58 -2.52 4.53 2.30
CA GLU A 58 -2.33 4.50 3.76
C GLU A 58 -3.65 4.64 4.54
N GLN A 59 -4.53 5.54 4.11
CA GLN A 59 -5.87 5.64 4.69
C GLN A 59 -6.70 4.37 4.45
N GLY A 60 -6.59 3.74 3.27
CA GLY A 60 -7.22 2.46 2.99
C GLY A 60 -6.73 1.36 3.92
N LEU A 61 -5.41 1.29 4.15
CA LEU A 61 -4.79 0.34 5.08
C LEU A 61 -5.28 0.54 6.52
N TYR A 62 -5.53 1.77 6.96
CA TYR A 62 -6.12 2.02 8.27
C TYR A 62 -7.44 1.26 8.46
N TYR A 63 -8.34 1.31 7.49
CA TYR A 63 -9.62 0.58 7.55
C TYR A 63 -9.43 -0.94 7.50
N LEU A 64 -8.50 -1.45 6.68
CA LEU A 64 -8.19 -2.88 6.62
C LEU A 64 -7.61 -3.41 7.94
N ARG A 65 -6.71 -2.65 8.60
CA ARG A 65 -6.14 -3.02 9.91
C ARG A 65 -7.18 -3.06 11.01
N ARG A 66 -8.28 -2.33 10.87
CA ARG A 66 -9.42 -2.43 11.77
C ARG A 66 -10.26 -3.67 11.46
N ALA A 67 -10.50 -3.95 10.18
CA ALA A 67 -11.19 -5.16 9.75
C ALA A 67 -10.44 -6.44 10.19
N GLU A 68 -9.11 -6.42 10.19
CA GLU A 68 -8.25 -7.52 10.69
C GLU A 68 -8.47 -7.85 12.17
N LYS A 69 -8.95 -6.88 12.97
CA LYS A 69 -9.23 -7.05 14.40
C LYS A 69 -10.65 -7.59 14.67
N LEU A 70 -11.51 -7.69 13.65
CA LEU A 70 -12.86 -8.24 13.77
C LEU A 70 -12.76 -9.77 13.80
N ALA A 71 -13.07 -10.38 14.94
CA ALA A 71 -12.90 -11.82 15.15
C ALA A 71 -14.04 -12.63 14.51
N GLY A 72 -15.25 -12.06 14.47
CA GLY A 72 -16.46 -12.73 14.02
C GLY A 72 -16.70 -12.74 12.51
N VAL A 73 -15.77 -12.21 11.71
CA VAL A 73 -15.89 -12.15 10.24
C VAL A 73 -15.96 -13.55 9.63
N THR A 74 -16.74 -13.68 8.56
CA THR A 74 -16.87 -14.94 7.83
C THR A 74 -15.60 -15.28 7.05
N GLU A 75 -15.49 -16.53 6.59
CA GLU A 75 -14.35 -16.94 5.76
C GLU A 75 -14.28 -16.16 4.44
N GLU A 76 -15.43 -15.88 3.83
CA GLU A 76 -15.53 -15.04 2.63
C GLU A 76 -15.01 -13.61 2.88
N GLN A 77 -15.36 -13.02 4.03
CA GLN A 77 -14.86 -11.71 4.44
C GLN A 77 -13.35 -11.74 4.70
N ARG A 78 -12.84 -12.82 5.30
CA ARG A 78 -11.41 -13.03 5.53
C ARG A 78 -10.62 -13.13 4.22
N LEU A 79 -11.13 -13.87 3.24
CA LEU A 79 -10.54 -13.97 1.90
C LEU A 79 -10.54 -12.60 1.19
N THR A 80 -11.63 -11.86 1.30
CA THR A 80 -11.72 -10.48 0.79
C THR A 80 -10.69 -9.56 1.43
N LEU A 81 -10.55 -9.60 2.75
CA LEU A 81 -9.54 -8.84 3.48
C LEU A 81 -8.12 -9.19 3.02
N GLN A 82 -7.81 -10.48 2.89
CA GLN A 82 -6.50 -10.95 2.44
C GLN A 82 -6.16 -10.44 1.04
N LYS A 83 -7.14 -10.43 0.13
CA LYS A 83 -6.96 -9.88 -1.22
C LYS A 83 -6.59 -8.39 -1.18
N LEU A 84 -7.36 -7.59 -0.45
CA LEU A 84 -7.11 -6.14 -0.30
C LEU A 84 -5.77 -5.86 0.39
N MET A 85 -5.41 -6.65 1.41
CA MET A 85 -4.11 -6.55 2.09
C MET A 85 -2.95 -6.85 1.13
N THR A 86 -3.12 -7.79 0.20
CA THR A 86 -2.12 -8.12 -0.82
C THR A 86 -1.95 -6.99 -1.83
N GLU A 87 -3.05 -6.36 -2.26
CA GLU A 87 -3.01 -5.18 -3.13
C GLU A 87 -2.26 -4.02 -2.45
N VAL A 88 -2.57 -3.73 -1.18
CA VAL A 88 -1.84 -2.71 -0.40
C VAL A 88 -0.35 -3.04 -0.28
N ALA A 89 0.00 -4.29 0.01
CA ALA A 89 1.40 -4.71 0.13
C ALA A 89 2.17 -4.48 -1.17
N TYR A 90 1.55 -4.75 -2.32
CA TYR A 90 2.11 -4.46 -3.63
C TYR A 90 2.39 -2.96 -3.82
N PHE A 91 1.41 -2.10 -3.57
CA PHE A 91 1.58 -0.64 -3.70
C PHE A 91 2.66 -0.10 -2.77
N GLN A 92 2.68 -0.55 -1.52
CA GLN A 92 3.71 -0.14 -0.55
C GLN A 92 5.11 -0.61 -0.95
N ALA A 93 5.24 -1.83 -1.48
CA ALA A 93 6.52 -2.31 -1.97
C ALA A 93 7.03 -1.47 -3.14
N ARG A 94 6.15 -1.18 -4.11
CA ARG A 94 6.48 -0.31 -5.25
C ARG A 94 6.91 1.09 -4.80
N GLN A 95 6.17 1.70 -3.87
CA GLN A 95 6.50 3.02 -3.33
C GLN A 95 7.87 3.01 -2.63
N LYS A 96 8.14 2.01 -1.78
CA LYS A 96 9.44 1.87 -1.08
C LYS A 96 10.61 1.74 -2.05
N LEU A 97 10.42 1.00 -3.15
CA LEU A 97 11.46 0.86 -4.18
C LEU A 97 11.74 2.19 -4.88
N GLU A 98 10.71 2.96 -5.22
CA GLU A 98 10.87 4.29 -5.82
C GLU A 98 11.52 5.29 -4.85
N ASP A 99 11.17 5.27 -3.57
CA ASP A 99 11.79 6.11 -2.56
C ASP A 99 13.26 5.74 -2.35
N ALA A 100 13.57 4.44 -2.28
CA ALA A 100 14.96 3.96 -2.21
C ALA A 100 15.77 4.43 -3.42
N ARG A 101 15.20 4.36 -4.62
CA ARG A 101 15.83 4.84 -5.87
C ARG A 101 16.20 6.33 -5.77
N ARG A 102 15.28 7.17 -5.28
CA ARG A 102 15.51 8.61 -5.09
C ARG A 102 16.59 8.88 -4.06
N LEU A 103 16.51 8.23 -2.90
CA LEU A 103 17.50 8.38 -1.83
C LEU A 103 18.92 7.99 -2.26
N VAL A 104 19.05 6.90 -3.03
CA VAL A 104 20.34 6.48 -3.60
C VAL A 104 20.84 7.52 -4.62
N GLY A 105 19.97 8.03 -5.49
CA GLY A 105 20.31 9.09 -6.44
C GLY A 105 20.85 10.35 -5.74
N ASP A 106 20.13 10.83 -4.72
CA ASP A 106 20.54 12.00 -3.94
C ASP A 106 21.88 11.77 -3.22
N ALA A 107 22.07 10.58 -2.64
CA ALA A 107 23.32 10.22 -1.99
C ALA A 107 24.51 10.20 -2.99
N LEU A 108 24.31 9.74 -4.22
CA LEU A 108 25.34 9.77 -5.26
C LEU A 108 25.71 11.20 -5.67
N VAL A 109 24.72 12.10 -5.76
CA VAL A 109 24.98 13.53 -6.02
C VAL A 109 25.82 14.14 -4.90
N GLN A 110 25.47 13.86 -3.63
CA GLN A 110 26.23 14.35 -2.47
C GLN A 110 27.66 13.78 -2.44
N LEU A 111 27.82 12.49 -2.75
CA LEU A 111 29.14 11.87 -2.84
C LEU A 111 29.98 12.51 -3.96
N LYS A 112 29.38 12.85 -5.10
CA LYS A 112 30.06 13.55 -6.20
C LYS A 112 30.57 14.93 -5.76
N LEU A 113 29.74 15.71 -5.08
CA LEU A 113 30.16 16.99 -4.50
C LEU A 113 31.30 16.83 -3.50
N ALA A 114 31.23 15.82 -2.63
CA ALA A 114 32.30 15.53 -1.67
C ALA A 114 33.61 15.10 -2.36
N ALA A 115 33.50 14.30 -3.43
CA ALA A 115 34.63 13.81 -4.23
C ALA A 115 35.35 14.92 -5.01
N GLU A 116 34.61 15.93 -5.47
CA GLU A 116 35.14 17.10 -6.20
C GLU A 116 35.68 18.19 -5.25
N SER A 117 35.44 18.06 -3.94
CA SER A 117 35.92 19.00 -2.92
C SER A 117 37.40 18.79 -2.57
N GLN A 118 38.02 19.81 -1.94
CA GLN A 118 39.35 19.67 -1.31
C GLN A 118 39.28 19.12 0.13
N SER A 119 38.18 18.48 0.52
CA SER A 119 38.02 17.97 1.89
C SER A 119 38.83 16.70 2.15
N ARG A 120 39.10 16.41 3.43
CA ARG A 120 39.69 15.13 3.87
C ARG A 120 38.87 13.89 3.44
N HIS A 121 37.60 14.08 3.08
CA HIS A 121 36.69 13.00 2.70
C HIS A 121 36.66 12.76 1.18
N ALA A 122 37.30 13.60 0.36
CA ALA A 122 37.24 13.53 -1.11
C ALA A 122 37.73 12.18 -1.67
N ARG A 123 38.83 11.63 -1.12
CA ARG A 123 39.35 10.32 -1.53
C ARG A 123 38.38 9.18 -1.21
N SER A 124 37.80 9.20 -0.01
CA SER A 124 36.84 8.19 0.44
C SER A 124 35.54 8.27 -0.37
N ALA A 125 35.06 9.48 -0.66
CA ALA A 125 33.89 9.71 -1.51
C ALA A 125 34.12 9.19 -2.95
N ASN A 126 35.30 9.43 -3.54
CA ASN A 126 35.66 8.88 -4.84
C ASN A 126 35.67 7.34 -4.86
N GLN A 127 36.22 6.71 -3.81
CA GLN A 127 36.19 5.26 -3.68
C GLN A 127 34.75 4.74 -3.60
N MET A 128 33.92 5.34 -2.74
CA MET A 128 32.51 4.96 -2.62
C MET A 128 31.74 5.14 -3.94
N LEU A 129 31.96 6.24 -4.67
CA LEU A 129 31.36 6.46 -5.98
C LEU A 129 31.74 5.36 -6.98
N SER A 130 33.03 5.00 -7.03
CA SER A 130 33.51 3.98 -7.96
C SER A 130 32.90 2.60 -7.69
N THR A 131 32.61 2.29 -6.43
CA THR A 131 32.00 1.02 -6.02
C THR A 131 30.47 1.02 -6.18
N VAL A 132 29.79 2.09 -5.77
CA VAL A 132 28.32 2.11 -5.64
C VAL A 132 27.64 2.63 -6.90
N SER A 133 28.27 3.52 -7.68
CA SER A 133 27.61 4.13 -8.83
C SER A 133 27.17 3.12 -9.91
N PRO A 134 27.95 2.09 -10.28
CA PRO A 134 27.50 1.11 -11.27
C PRO A 134 26.25 0.32 -10.84
N PRO A 135 26.24 -0.39 -9.69
CA PRO A 135 25.05 -1.16 -9.29
C PRO A 135 23.84 -0.27 -8.99
N ALA A 136 24.05 0.98 -8.54
CA ALA A 136 22.96 1.93 -8.36
C ALA A 136 22.26 2.31 -9.67
N ARG A 137 23.02 2.48 -10.76
CA ARG A 137 22.45 2.75 -12.10
C ARG A 137 21.70 1.54 -12.63
N GLU A 138 22.25 0.34 -12.48
CA GLU A 138 21.57 -0.90 -12.87
C GLU A 138 20.24 -1.08 -12.14
N LEU A 139 20.22 -0.79 -10.83
CA LEU A 139 18.99 -0.80 -10.03
C LEU A 139 17.99 0.25 -10.51
N GLU A 140 18.42 1.48 -10.79
CA GLU A 140 17.55 2.54 -11.30
C GLU A 140 16.89 2.13 -12.62
N GLU A 141 17.66 1.57 -13.55
CA GLU A 141 17.15 1.07 -14.82
C GLU A 141 16.19 -0.11 -14.64
N ALA A 142 16.50 -1.04 -13.74
CA ALA A 142 15.63 -2.19 -13.44
C ALA A 142 14.28 -1.72 -12.89
N LEU A 143 14.28 -0.74 -11.97
CA LEU A 143 13.06 -0.16 -11.41
C LEU A 143 12.26 0.63 -12.46
N ARG A 144 12.94 1.44 -13.29
CA ARG A 144 12.31 2.16 -14.39
C ARG A 144 11.63 1.21 -15.37
N ARG A 145 12.31 0.11 -15.74
CA ARG A 145 11.73 -0.94 -16.58
C ARG A 145 10.52 -1.58 -15.90
N ALA A 146 10.64 -2.01 -14.66
CA ALA A 146 9.55 -2.64 -13.93
C ALA A 146 8.28 -1.77 -13.87
N VAL A 147 8.41 -0.45 -13.67
CA VAL A 147 7.28 0.48 -13.70
C VAL A 147 6.67 0.61 -15.10
N HIS A 148 7.49 0.69 -16.16
CA HIS A 148 6.98 0.88 -17.52
C HIS A 148 6.49 -0.41 -18.22
N THR A 149 7.02 -1.58 -17.87
CA THR A 149 6.70 -2.85 -18.54
C THR A 149 5.69 -3.71 -17.80
N LEU A 150 5.54 -3.53 -16.48
CA LEU A 150 4.64 -4.37 -15.65
C LEU A 150 3.39 -3.65 -15.15
N SER A 151 3.25 -2.34 -15.40
CA SER A 151 2.07 -1.54 -14.99
C SER A 151 1.10 -1.22 -16.15
N GLY A 152 1.22 -1.89 -17.29
CA GLY A 152 0.20 -1.81 -18.34
C GLY A 152 -1.07 -2.56 -17.90
N PRO A 153 -2.29 -2.07 -18.22
CA PRO A 153 -3.50 -2.85 -18.02
C PRO A 153 -3.33 -4.19 -18.73
N GLN A 154 -3.54 -5.29 -18.02
CA GLN A 154 -3.72 -6.59 -18.66
C GLN A 154 -4.98 -6.46 -19.53
N GLU A 155 -4.80 -6.27 -20.85
CA GLU A 155 -5.90 -6.31 -21.81
C GLU A 155 -6.66 -7.60 -21.57
N THR A 156 -7.91 -7.48 -21.12
CA THR A 156 -8.81 -8.61 -20.99
C THR A 156 -8.97 -9.18 -22.40
N PRO A 157 -8.70 -10.47 -22.66
CA PRO A 157 -8.85 -11.04 -24.00
C PRO A 157 -10.29 -10.79 -24.50
N PRO A 158 -10.48 -10.34 -25.75
CA PRO A 158 -11.82 -10.10 -26.27
C PRO A 158 -12.62 -11.41 -26.24
N ALA A 159 -13.83 -11.35 -25.69
CA ALA A 159 -14.73 -12.49 -25.64
C ALA A 159 -15.02 -13.01 -27.06
N PRO A 160 -15.03 -14.34 -27.29
CA PRO A 160 -15.29 -14.89 -28.61
C PRO A 160 -16.69 -14.51 -29.11
N PRO A 161 -16.86 -14.27 -30.42
CA PRO A 161 -18.12 -13.82 -30.97
C PRO A 161 -19.21 -14.87 -30.76
N VAL A 162 -20.33 -14.43 -30.17
CA VAL A 162 -21.55 -15.23 -30.05
C VAL A 162 -22.14 -15.38 -31.45
N GLN A 163 -21.97 -16.55 -32.06
CA GLN A 163 -22.62 -16.86 -33.33
C GLN A 163 -24.13 -17.03 -33.09
N SER A 164 -24.93 -16.30 -33.87
CA SER A 164 -26.39 -16.38 -33.93
C SER A 164 -26.84 -17.42 -34.95
#